data_AF-A0AAX6I263-F1
#
_entry.id   AF-A0AAX6I263-F1
#
_cell.length_a   1.000
_cell.length_b   1.000
_cell.length_c   1.000
_cell.angle_alpha   90.00
_cell.angle_beta   90.00
_cell.angle_gamma   90.00
#
_symmetry.space_group_name_H-M   'P 1'
#
loop_
_entity.id
_entity.type
_entity.pdbx_description
1 polymer ?
#
loop_
_entity_poly.entity_id
_entity_poly.type
_entity_poly.pdbx_seq_one_letter_code
_entity_poly.pdbx_strand_id
1 'polypeptide(L)'
;MKSMLLVVVLFSILSSSTARDTLTATQPLAGSDTLVSPGGGFALGFFTQPAGSSNRYLGIWFNNITDHRIVWVANRDSPVVTSTGTLSITANGTMAITDTQSNVVWSAAAAAGGGGGGNGSSTAGQVAQLLDNGNLVITSPQGQGTQNSSYGWQSFDFPTDTLLAGMKLGLDRTTGLSRNLTAWKAAGDPSGGDYYVAMDSDTDIYLYSAASKKIWRSGSSDGINLSKSGVNYRYVNTAQELSFSFQPPADKLVILAASPSGKAQWLAWSPGSGSWETISEEPSNQCDTYGHCGPNGVCDTNASPTCSCLQGYVPKSPAKWASADWADGCVRKTGFDCRNGTDGFSTVSGAKLPEAPRSLWTTAFSLDECRLMCLRNCSCTAYAMDGSKSGCVIWVTASLLDVATISGFEQDLYVRAAAVDLVSPVQPHKKKSATTVIIVALLSGSALLIACLACFLCKRKEGERVPPSYQLANQVKALKI
;
A
#
# COMPACT_ATOMS: atom_id res chain seq x y z
N MET A 1 4.71 -46.14 49.47
CA MET A 1 5.30 -46.54 48.16
C MET A 1 4.28 -46.62 47.01
N LYS A 2 3.11 -47.26 47.17
CA LYS A 2 2.09 -47.34 46.08
C LYS A 2 1.56 -45.97 45.60
N SER A 3 1.41 -45.00 46.49
CA SER A 3 0.97 -43.63 46.14
C SER A 3 2.03 -42.79 45.40
N MET A 4 3.32 -43.11 45.58
CA MET A 4 4.42 -42.40 44.93
C MET A 4 4.63 -42.90 43.49
N LEU A 5 4.34 -44.20 43.26
CA LEU A 5 4.35 -44.80 41.93
C LEU A 5 3.23 -44.25 41.04
N LEU A 6 2.04 -43.98 41.61
CA LEU A 6 0.90 -43.42 40.88
C LEU A 6 1.15 -41.97 40.42
N VAL A 7 1.84 -41.16 41.23
CA VAL A 7 2.22 -39.77 40.89
C VAL A 7 3.30 -39.74 39.81
N VAL A 8 4.28 -40.65 39.86
CA VAL A 8 5.31 -40.78 38.80
C VAL A 8 4.68 -41.25 37.49
N VAL A 9 3.71 -42.16 37.52
CA VAL A 9 2.97 -42.59 36.32
C VAL A 9 2.08 -41.47 35.77
N LEU A 10 1.39 -40.67 36.60
CA LEU A 10 0.66 -39.49 36.12
C LEU A 10 1.57 -38.40 35.53
N PHE A 11 2.78 -38.19 36.09
CA PHE A 11 3.78 -37.29 35.51
C PHE A 11 4.41 -37.83 34.22
N SER A 12 4.42 -39.15 34.03
CA SER A 12 4.88 -39.81 32.78
C SER A 12 3.84 -39.72 31.65
N ILE A 13 2.56 -39.55 31.99
CA ILE A 13 1.45 -39.39 31.03
C ILE A 13 1.30 -37.91 30.59
N LEU A 14 1.90 -36.97 31.33
CA LEU A 14 2.25 -35.66 30.80
C LEU A 14 3.47 -35.81 29.87
N SER A 15 3.30 -36.59 28.80
CA SER A 15 4.15 -36.44 27.62
C SER A 15 4.04 -34.98 27.23
N SER A 16 5.08 -34.19 27.50
CA SER A 16 5.19 -32.86 26.95
C SER A 16 5.13 -33.05 25.44
N SER A 17 3.95 -32.81 24.86
CA SER A 17 3.79 -32.78 23.41
C SER A 17 4.57 -31.57 22.94
N THR A 18 5.86 -31.77 22.72
CA THR A 18 6.68 -30.79 22.03
C THR A 18 6.09 -30.65 20.64
N ALA A 19 5.59 -29.46 20.34
CA ALA A 19 5.02 -29.17 19.04
C ALA A 19 6.10 -29.47 17.98
N ARG A 20 5.72 -30.26 16.97
CA ARG A 20 6.63 -30.79 15.98
C ARG A 20 6.81 -29.78 14.86
N ASP A 21 8.02 -29.33 14.59
CA ASP A 21 8.33 -28.33 13.54
C ASP A 21 8.85 -28.96 12.24
N THR A 22 9.16 -30.26 12.25
CA THR A 22 9.85 -30.97 11.17
C THR A 22 9.07 -32.15 10.61
N LEU A 23 9.08 -32.31 9.29
CA LEU A 23 8.54 -33.44 8.53
C LEU A 23 9.66 -34.32 7.97
N THR A 24 9.57 -35.63 8.13
CA THR A 24 10.49 -36.60 7.52
C THR A 24 9.70 -37.63 6.71
N ALA A 25 10.38 -38.42 5.88
CA ALA A 25 9.75 -39.47 5.09
C ALA A 25 9.05 -40.54 5.96
N THR A 26 9.56 -40.80 7.16
CA THR A 26 9.02 -41.81 8.09
C THR A 26 7.94 -41.27 9.03
N GLN A 27 7.75 -39.95 9.03
CA GLN A 27 6.78 -39.29 9.90
C GLN A 27 5.97 -38.28 9.05
N PRO A 28 5.01 -38.76 8.24
CA PRO A 28 4.16 -37.87 7.46
C PRO A 28 3.23 -37.04 8.35
N LEU A 29 2.54 -36.06 7.75
CA LEU A 29 1.49 -35.26 8.36
C LEU A 29 0.16 -35.63 7.70
N ALA A 30 -0.84 -36.03 8.48
CA ALA A 30 -2.14 -36.45 7.96
C ALA A 30 -3.28 -36.03 8.89
N GLY A 31 -4.52 -36.10 8.38
CA GLY A 31 -5.71 -35.93 9.22
C GLY A 31 -5.78 -34.56 9.90
N SER A 32 -5.75 -34.55 11.24
CA SER A 32 -5.77 -33.34 12.08
C SER A 32 -4.40 -32.95 12.63
N ASP A 33 -3.35 -33.65 12.21
CA ASP A 33 -1.99 -33.36 12.68
C ASP A 33 -1.54 -31.99 12.16
N THR A 34 -0.75 -31.29 12.98
CA THR A 34 -0.15 -30.00 12.63
C THR A 34 1.34 -30.00 12.87
N LEU A 35 2.10 -29.33 12.00
CA LEU A 35 3.44 -28.86 12.34
C LEU A 35 3.33 -27.45 12.93
N VAL A 36 4.12 -27.15 13.95
CA VAL A 36 4.14 -25.85 14.61
C VAL A 36 5.58 -25.35 14.63
N SER A 37 5.80 -24.09 14.27
CA SER A 37 7.14 -23.50 14.26
C SER A 37 7.77 -23.52 15.66
N PRO A 38 9.11 -23.49 15.80
CA PRO A 38 9.78 -23.60 17.11
C PRO A 38 9.29 -22.62 18.19
N GLY A 39 9.05 -21.37 17.82
CA GLY A 39 8.49 -20.32 18.68
C GLY A 39 6.96 -20.31 18.77
N GLY A 40 6.28 -21.26 18.13
CA GLY A 40 4.83 -21.43 18.16
C GLY A 40 4.02 -20.42 17.35
N GLY A 41 4.66 -19.49 16.65
CA GLY A 41 3.98 -18.39 15.94
C GLY A 41 3.16 -18.84 14.75
N PHE A 42 3.59 -19.90 14.06
CA PHE A 42 2.94 -20.44 12.88
C PHE A 42 2.63 -21.92 13.03
N ALA A 43 1.54 -22.36 12.40
CA ALA A 43 1.23 -23.78 12.23
C ALA A 43 0.91 -24.10 10.77
N LEU A 44 1.21 -25.34 10.39
CA LEU A 44 0.91 -25.94 9.09
C LEU A 44 0.03 -27.17 9.32
N GLY A 45 -1.03 -27.31 8.54
CA GLY A 45 -1.86 -28.52 8.57
C GLY A 45 -2.98 -28.51 7.54
N PHE A 46 -3.78 -29.58 7.57
CA PHE A 46 -4.90 -29.72 6.63
C PHE A 46 -6.17 -29.05 7.14
N PHE A 47 -6.76 -28.20 6.32
CA PHE A 47 -8.02 -27.50 6.60
C PHE A 47 -9.06 -27.75 5.50
N THR A 48 -10.31 -27.36 5.78
CA THR A 48 -11.45 -27.52 4.87
C THR A 48 -12.04 -26.16 4.53
N GLN A 49 -12.26 -25.86 3.24
CA GLN A 49 -12.94 -24.64 2.78
C GLN A 49 -13.84 -24.92 1.56
N PRO A 50 -15.06 -24.35 1.50
CA PRO A 50 -15.76 -23.70 2.62
C PRO A 50 -16.10 -24.70 3.73
N ALA A 51 -16.54 -24.22 4.89
CA ALA A 51 -17.00 -25.11 5.96
C ALA A 51 -18.11 -26.07 5.44
N GLY A 52 -17.97 -27.37 5.73
CA GLY A 52 -18.89 -28.41 5.25
C GLY A 52 -18.56 -29.00 3.87
N SER A 53 -17.53 -28.49 3.19
CA SER A 53 -16.99 -29.09 1.97
C SER A 53 -16.23 -30.40 2.25
N SER A 54 -16.07 -31.24 1.23
CA SER A 54 -15.16 -32.40 1.27
C SER A 54 -13.75 -32.06 0.79
N ASN A 55 -13.56 -30.85 0.23
CA ASN A 55 -12.28 -30.39 -0.28
C ASN A 55 -11.33 -30.04 0.86
N ARG A 56 -10.16 -30.70 0.88
CA ARG A 56 -9.10 -30.42 1.82
C ARG A 56 -7.88 -29.78 1.17
N TYR A 57 -7.34 -28.84 1.92
CA TYR A 57 -6.19 -28.05 1.55
C TYR A 57 -5.14 -28.13 2.65
N LEU A 58 -3.87 -28.09 2.27
CA LEU A 58 -2.78 -27.89 3.20
C LEU A 58 -2.46 -26.40 3.25
N GLY A 59 -2.39 -25.80 4.44
CA GLY A 59 -2.08 -24.39 4.58
C GLY A 59 -1.35 -24.04 5.85
N ILE A 60 -0.81 -22.82 5.88
CA ILE A 60 -0.12 -22.20 7.01
C ILE A 60 -1.00 -21.10 7.58
N TRP A 61 -1.05 -20.97 8.91
CA TRP A 61 -1.75 -19.90 9.62
C TRP A 61 -0.95 -19.42 10.83
N PHE A 62 -1.32 -18.25 11.36
CA PHE A 62 -0.83 -17.80 12.66
C PHE A 62 -1.46 -18.65 13.77
N ASN A 63 -0.63 -19.29 14.58
CA ASN A 63 -1.06 -20.28 15.57
C ASN A 63 -1.38 -19.67 16.95
N ASN A 64 -0.75 -18.55 17.28
CA ASN A 64 -0.87 -17.92 18.60
C ASN A 64 -1.93 -16.81 18.68
N ILE A 65 -2.86 -16.75 17.72
CA ILE A 65 -3.94 -15.76 17.69
C ILE A 65 -5.28 -16.45 17.50
N THR A 66 -6.38 -15.81 17.91
CA THR A 66 -7.73 -16.43 17.87
C THR A 66 -8.30 -16.55 16.46
N ASP A 67 -7.89 -15.68 15.54
CA ASP A 67 -8.26 -15.73 14.13
C ASP A 67 -7.18 -16.47 13.33
N HIS A 68 -7.41 -17.76 13.07
CA HIS A 68 -6.48 -18.63 12.34
C HIS A 68 -6.54 -18.37 10.84
N ARG A 69 -6.33 -17.11 10.44
CA ARG A 69 -6.26 -16.70 9.04
C ARG A 69 -5.19 -17.52 8.32
N ILE A 70 -5.60 -18.18 7.24
CA ILE A 70 -4.69 -18.89 6.35
C ILE A 70 -3.86 -17.87 5.56
N VAL A 71 -2.54 -18.00 5.60
CA VAL A 71 -1.58 -17.08 4.94
C VAL A 71 -0.82 -17.74 3.78
N TRP A 72 -0.93 -19.06 3.66
CA TRP A 72 -0.36 -19.83 2.55
C TRP A 72 -1.15 -21.13 2.32
N VAL A 73 -1.29 -21.56 1.08
CA VAL A 73 -2.02 -22.79 0.68
C VAL A 73 -1.24 -23.52 -0.41
N ALA A 74 -0.88 -24.78 -0.18
CA ALA A 74 -0.08 -25.57 -1.11
C ALA A 74 -0.88 -25.95 -2.37
N ASN A 75 -2.00 -26.64 -2.17
CA ASN A 75 -2.78 -27.29 -3.23
C ASN A 75 -4.06 -26.51 -3.55
N ARG A 76 -3.94 -25.17 -3.64
CA ARG A 76 -5.08 -24.26 -3.77
C ARG A 76 -5.96 -24.50 -5.00
N ASP A 77 -5.37 -24.94 -6.10
CA ASP A 77 -6.06 -25.24 -7.37
C ASP A 77 -6.36 -26.74 -7.56
N SER A 78 -5.94 -27.58 -6.61
CA SER A 78 -6.09 -29.03 -6.67
C SER A 78 -6.39 -29.58 -5.27
N PRO A 79 -7.62 -29.39 -4.75
CA PRO A 79 -7.99 -29.91 -3.45
C PRO A 79 -7.92 -31.44 -3.37
N VAL A 80 -7.66 -31.96 -2.18
CA VAL A 80 -7.87 -33.38 -1.89
C VAL A 80 -9.37 -33.59 -1.68
N VAL A 81 -10.02 -34.38 -2.55
CA VAL A 81 -11.48 -34.54 -2.57
C VAL A 81 -11.97 -35.60 -1.56
N THR A 82 -11.10 -36.48 -1.08
CA THR A 82 -11.47 -37.69 -0.29
C THR A 82 -11.43 -37.51 1.23
N SER A 83 -11.54 -36.29 1.78
CA SER A 83 -11.53 -35.94 3.22
C SER A 83 -10.27 -36.24 4.03
N THR A 84 -9.34 -37.05 3.53
CA THR A 84 -8.02 -37.28 4.14
C THR A 84 -6.94 -37.18 3.08
N GLY A 85 -5.97 -36.32 3.34
CA GLY A 85 -4.74 -36.18 2.57
C GLY A 85 -3.54 -36.38 3.48
N THR A 86 -2.41 -36.72 2.87
CA THR A 86 -1.14 -36.96 3.56
C THR A 86 -0.05 -36.13 2.91
N LEU A 87 0.65 -35.31 3.71
CA LEU A 87 1.86 -34.61 3.32
C LEU A 87 3.08 -35.42 3.78
N SER A 88 4.00 -35.72 2.87
CA SER A 88 5.23 -36.47 3.17
C SER A 88 6.42 -35.99 2.34
N ILE A 89 7.63 -36.37 2.76
CA ILE A 89 8.83 -36.31 1.93
C ILE A 89 8.89 -37.57 1.07
N THR A 90 9.01 -37.39 -0.24
CA THR A 90 9.12 -38.48 -1.21
C THR A 90 10.52 -39.10 -1.21
N ALA A 91 10.69 -40.27 -1.80
CA ALA A 91 12.00 -40.91 -1.98
C ALA A 91 12.98 -40.04 -2.80
N ASN A 92 12.45 -39.16 -3.66
CA ASN A 92 13.22 -38.21 -4.45
C ASN A 92 13.57 -36.94 -3.66
N GLY A 93 13.21 -36.86 -2.39
CA GLY A 93 13.63 -35.75 -1.53
C GLY A 93 12.75 -34.50 -1.58
N THR A 94 11.58 -34.60 -2.18
CA THR A 94 10.64 -33.48 -2.37
C THR A 94 9.43 -33.63 -1.47
N MET A 95 8.69 -32.55 -1.20
CA MET A 95 7.38 -32.66 -0.54
C MET A 95 6.28 -32.99 -1.55
N ALA A 96 5.36 -33.86 -1.15
CA ALA A 96 4.16 -34.18 -1.92
C ALA A 96 2.93 -34.35 -1.02
N ILE A 97 1.77 -33.95 -1.55
CA ILE A 97 0.46 -34.22 -0.97
C ILE A 97 -0.15 -35.38 -1.75
N THR A 98 -0.61 -36.41 -1.04
CA THR A 98 -1.25 -37.58 -1.62
C THR A 98 -2.66 -37.76 -1.09
N ASP A 99 -3.54 -38.31 -1.92
CA ASP A 99 -4.88 -38.74 -1.51
C ASP A 99 -4.85 -40.14 -0.85
N THR A 100 -6.02 -40.64 -0.47
CA THR A 100 -6.18 -41.98 0.13
C THR A 100 -5.76 -43.14 -0.75
N GLN A 101 -5.68 -42.93 -2.07
CA GLN A 101 -5.25 -43.92 -3.06
C GLN A 101 -3.76 -43.79 -3.39
N SER A 102 -3.02 -42.94 -2.66
CA SER A 102 -1.61 -42.61 -2.92
C SER A 102 -1.36 -41.89 -4.25
N ASN A 103 -2.39 -41.28 -4.85
CA ASN A 103 -2.20 -40.42 -6.01
C ASN A 103 -1.61 -39.08 -5.54
N VAL A 104 -0.61 -38.59 -6.27
CA VAL A 104 0.00 -37.28 -5.99
C VAL A 104 -0.93 -36.17 -6.47
N VAL A 105 -1.46 -35.38 -5.53
CA VAL A 105 -2.34 -34.23 -5.78
C VAL A 105 -1.51 -32.96 -5.99
N TRP A 106 -0.38 -32.84 -5.28
CA TRP A 106 0.52 -31.69 -5.38
C TRP A 106 1.96 -32.10 -5.04
N SER A 107 2.95 -31.43 -5.63
CA SER A 107 4.35 -31.58 -5.24
C SER A 107 5.16 -30.29 -5.36
N ALA A 108 6.13 -30.12 -4.48
CA ALA A 108 7.03 -28.95 -4.47
C ALA A 108 7.87 -28.81 -5.76
N ALA A 109 8.28 -29.93 -6.37
CA ALA A 109 9.05 -29.93 -7.62
C ALA A 109 8.23 -29.48 -8.83
N ALA A 110 6.96 -29.91 -8.91
CA ALA A 110 6.04 -29.45 -9.94
C ALA A 110 5.71 -27.96 -9.76
N ALA A 111 5.51 -27.52 -8.50
CA ALA A 111 5.28 -26.11 -8.18
C ALA A 111 6.45 -25.21 -8.59
N ALA A 112 7.69 -25.71 -8.52
CA ALA A 112 8.90 -25.00 -8.91
C ALA A 112 9.19 -24.99 -10.44
N GLY A 113 8.26 -25.43 -11.29
CA GLY A 113 8.39 -25.32 -12.74
C GLY A 113 9.38 -26.29 -13.40
N GLY A 114 9.69 -27.43 -12.78
CA GLY A 114 10.27 -28.59 -13.46
C GLY A 114 11.60 -28.41 -14.21
N GLY A 115 12.40 -27.38 -13.88
CA GLY A 115 13.68 -27.08 -14.54
C GLY A 115 14.94 -27.31 -13.69
N GLY A 116 14.81 -27.75 -12.45
CA GLY A 116 15.93 -28.02 -11.54
C GLY A 116 16.46 -29.45 -11.69
N GLY A 117 17.07 -29.77 -12.83
CA GLY A 117 17.96 -30.93 -12.96
C GLY A 117 19.24 -30.73 -12.14
N GLY A 118 19.11 -30.65 -10.81
CA GLY A 118 20.23 -30.61 -9.89
C GLY A 118 20.80 -32.01 -9.73
N ASN A 119 21.99 -32.22 -10.30
CA ASN A 119 22.83 -33.41 -10.17
C ASN A 119 22.65 -34.17 -8.84
N GLY A 120 22.23 -35.43 -8.94
CA GLY A 120 22.64 -36.61 -8.17
C GLY A 120 23.18 -36.46 -6.73
N SER A 121 22.71 -35.48 -5.96
CA SER A 121 23.04 -35.31 -4.56
C SER A 121 22.15 -36.24 -3.76
N SER A 122 22.72 -36.95 -2.79
CA SER A 122 21.99 -37.93 -1.98
C SER A 122 20.73 -37.32 -1.37
N THR A 123 19.57 -37.82 -1.78
CA THR A 123 18.24 -37.45 -1.27
C THR A 123 17.98 -37.99 0.14
N ALA A 124 18.92 -38.76 0.69
CA ALA A 124 18.83 -39.37 2.00
C ALA A 124 18.91 -38.30 3.11
N GLY A 125 17.85 -38.20 3.91
CA GLY A 125 17.81 -37.37 5.11
C GLY A 125 17.26 -35.96 4.91
N GLN A 126 16.65 -35.63 3.76
CA GLN A 126 15.95 -34.34 3.64
C GLN A 126 14.79 -34.22 4.64
N VAL A 127 14.65 -33.02 5.19
CA VAL A 127 13.65 -32.68 6.19
C VAL A 127 12.90 -31.46 5.71
N ALA A 128 11.56 -31.47 5.82
CA ALA A 128 10.81 -30.22 5.72
C ALA A 128 10.74 -29.58 7.10
N GLN A 129 10.91 -28.27 7.21
CA GLN A 129 10.81 -27.56 8.48
C GLN A 129 9.97 -26.30 8.33
N LEU A 130 9.06 -26.06 9.28
CA LEU A 130 8.34 -24.80 9.40
C LEU A 130 9.13 -23.85 10.30
N LEU A 131 9.61 -22.74 9.74
CA LEU A 131 10.40 -21.74 10.46
C LEU A 131 9.51 -20.71 11.18
N ASP A 132 10.09 -19.96 12.13
CA ASP A 132 9.36 -18.96 12.93
C ASP A 132 8.92 -17.71 12.18
N ASN A 133 9.41 -17.50 10.97
CA ASN A 133 8.87 -16.50 10.05
C ASN A 133 7.70 -17.02 9.21
N GLY A 134 7.30 -18.28 9.39
CA GLY A 134 6.24 -18.94 8.62
C GLY A 134 6.72 -19.58 7.33
N ASN A 135 8.02 -19.54 7.02
CA ASN A 135 8.55 -20.17 5.81
C ASN A 135 8.69 -21.68 6.02
N LEU A 136 7.94 -22.47 5.26
CA LEU A 136 8.15 -23.91 5.13
C LEU A 136 9.27 -24.18 4.13
N VAL A 137 10.32 -24.88 4.55
CA VAL A 137 11.54 -25.10 3.75
C VAL A 137 11.91 -26.58 3.66
N ILE A 138 12.62 -26.97 2.60
CA ILE A 138 13.32 -28.26 2.51
C ILE A 138 14.81 -28.04 2.78
N THR A 139 15.34 -28.67 3.82
CA THR A 139 16.76 -28.60 4.21
C THR A 139 17.44 -29.96 4.08
N SER A 140 18.75 -29.94 3.87
CA SER A 140 19.61 -31.13 4.01
C SER A 140 20.15 -31.21 5.45
N PRO A 141 20.47 -32.42 5.96
CA PRO A 141 21.03 -32.60 7.31
C PRO A 141 22.28 -31.77 7.59
N GLN A 142 23.07 -31.42 6.57
CA GLN A 142 24.30 -30.63 6.73
C GLN A 142 24.08 -29.10 6.79
N GLY A 143 22.84 -28.61 6.59
CA GLY A 143 22.53 -27.18 6.49
C GLY A 143 21.90 -26.54 7.73
N GLN A 144 21.70 -27.29 8.81
CA GLN A 144 21.08 -26.76 10.03
C GLN A 144 21.92 -25.63 10.64
N GLY A 145 21.35 -24.41 10.68
CA GLY A 145 21.81 -23.33 11.55
C GLY A 145 22.69 -22.23 10.92
N THR A 146 22.81 -22.15 9.59
CA THR A 146 23.52 -21.01 8.96
C THR A 146 22.59 -20.14 8.14
N GLN A 147 22.66 -18.82 8.36
CA GLN A 147 21.87 -17.77 7.70
C GLN A 147 22.08 -17.69 6.16
N ASN A 148 23.01 -18.49 5.60
CA ASN A 148 23.37 -18.53 4.18
C ASN A 148 23.08 -19.88 3.50
N SER A 149 22.24 -20.73 4.10
CA SER A 149 21.88 -22.02 3.50
C SER A 149 20.81 -21.82 2.41
N SER A 150 21.15 -22.14 1.15
CA SER A 150 20.18 -22.18 0.06
C SER A 150 19.23 -23.36 0.27
N TYR A 151 17.96 -23.10 0.54
CA TYR A 151 16.95 -24.14 0.66
C TYR A 151 16.72 -24.86 -0.68
N GLY A 152 16.46 -26.17 -0.64
CA GLY A 152 16.12 -26.92 -1.85
C GLY A 152 14.75 -26.53 -2.41
N TRP A 153 13.88 -26.03 -1.55
CA TRP A 153 12.57 -25.44 -1.85
C TRP A 153 12.13 -24.60 -0.65
N GLN A 154 11.36 -23.54 -0.89
CA GLN A 154 10.74 -22.76 0.18
C GLN A 154 9.36 -22.20 -0.20
N SER A 155 8.44 -22.15 0.75
CA SER A 155 7.09 -21.61 0.55
C SER A 155 7.07 -20.12 0.20
N PHE A 156 8.04 -19.36 0.69
CA PHE A 156 8.17 -17.92 0.42
C PHE A 156 8.41 -17.59 -1.06
N ASP A 157 8.84 -18.57 -1.85
CA ASP A 157 8.99 -18.45 -3.31
C ASP A 157 7.69 -18.68 -4.08
N PHE A 158 6.67 -19.22 -3.42
CA PHE A 158 5.36 -19.54 -4.00
C PHE A 158 4.24 -18.96 -3.12
N PRO A 159 4.14 -17.61 -3.00
CA PRO A 159 3.09 -16.97 -2.23
C PRO A 159 1.69 -17.35 -2.75
N THR A 160 0.68 -17.23 -1.87
CA THR A 160 -0.73 -17.32 -2.27
C THR A 160 -1.35 -15.94 -2.41
N ASP A 161 -2.22 -15.52 -1.51
CA ASP A 161 -2.83 -14.18 -1.51
C ASP A 161 -2.13 -13.21 -0.55
N THR A 162 -1.22 -13.69 0.29
CA THR A 162 -0.67 -12.95 1.42
C THR A 162 0.85 -12.84 1.34
N LEU A 163 1.37 -11.64 1.65
CA LEU A 163 2.80 -11.35 1.87
C LEU A 163 3.03 -11.15 3.38
N LEU A 164 3.88 -12.00 3.95
CA LEU A 164 4.35 -11.93 5.34
C LEU A 164 5.65 -11.12 5.44
N ALA A 165 5.97 -10.66 6.65
CA ALA A 165 7.28 -10.11 6.94
C ALA A 165 8.38 -11.15 6.64
N GLY A 166 9.43 -10.73 5.92
CA GLY A 166 10.50 -11.61 5.44
C GLY A 166 10.27 -12.25 4.07
N MET A 167 9.06 -12.14 3.50
CA MET A 167 8.81 -12.52 2.10
C MET A 167 9.26 -11.45 1.12
N LYS A 168 9.44 -11.85 -0.14
CA LYS A 168 9.74 -10.97 -1.26
C LYS A 168 8.61 -11.03 -2.30
N LEU A 169 8.07 -9.89 -2.67
CA LEU A 169 7.19 -9.71 -3.83
C LEU A 169 8.04 -9.28 -5.02
N GLY A 170 7.85 -9.83 -6.22
CA GLY A 170 8.57 -9.42 -7.42
C GLY A 170 9.35 -10.55 -8.10
N LEU A 171 10.36 -10.21 -8.89
CA LEU A 171 11.08 -11.11 -9.78
C LEU A 171 12.49 -11.43 -9.28
N ASP A 172 12.77 -12.72 -9.09
CA ASP A 172 14.14 -13.23 -9.10
C ASP A 172 14.65 -13.28 -10.54
N ARG A 173 15.61 -12.42 -10.88
CA ARG A 173 16.16 -12.34 -12.24
C ARG A 173 17.15 -13.46 -12.53
N THR A 174 17.66 -14.15 -11.50
CA THR A 174 18.59 -15.27 -11.67
C THR A 174 17.85 -16.54 -12.07
N THR A 175 16.70 -16.80 -11.44
CA THR A 175 15.88 -18.00 -11.71
C THR A 175 14.72 -17.72 -12.67
N GLY A 176 14.33 -16.46 -12.86
CA GLY A 176 13.12 -16.07 -13.59
C GLY A 176 11.84 -16.21 -12.77
N LEU A 177 11.93 -16.56 -11.48
CA LEU A 177 10.78 -16.79 -10.61
C LEU A 177 10.08 -15.46 -10.26
N SER A 178 8.81 -15.35 -10.66
CA SER A 178 7.93 -14.24 -10.28
C SER A 178 7.08 -14.61 -9.05
N ARG A 179 7.21 -13.81 -8.00
CA ARG A 179 6.49 -13.93 -6.72
C ARG A 179 5.39 -12.86 -6.69
N ASN A 180 4.16 -13.26 -7.01
CA ASN A 180 2.99 -12.39 -7.02
C ASN A 180 1.95 -12.89 -6.02
N LEU A 181 1.17 -12.00 -5.41
CA LEU A 181 0.06 -12.40 -4.54
C LEU A 181 -1.18 -12.55 -5.39
N THR A 182 -1.70 -13.76 -5.56
CA THR A 182 -2.95 -14.01 -6.27
C THR A 182 -4.07 -14.20 -5.26
N ALA A 183 -5.08 -13.32 -5.32
CA ALA A 183 -6.24 -13.36 -4.45
C ALA A 183 -6.90 -14.76 -4.47
N TRP A 184 -7.57 -15.11 -3.38
CA TRP A 184 -8.52 -16.22 -3.42
C TRP A 184 -9.64 -15.91 -4.42
N LYS A 185 -10.25 -16.95 -4.97
CA LYS A 185 -11.39 -16.80 -5.88
C LYS A 185 -12.61 -16.24 -5.17
N ALA A 186 -12.85 -16.68 -3.93
CA ALA A 186 -13.86 -16.17 -3.03
C ALA A 186 -13.49 -16.47 -1.57
N ALA A 187 -14.22 -15.91 -0.60
CA ALA A 187 -13.95 -16.13 0.82
C ALA A 187 -13.94 -17.63 1.23
N GLY A 188 -14.71 -18.47 0.54
CA GLY A 188 -14.76 -19.92 0.77
C GLY A 188 -13.98 -20.76 -0.25
N ASP A 189 -13.29 -20.14 -1.22
CA ASP A 189 -12.61 -20.85 -2.31
C ASP A 189 -11.17 -20.32 -2.46
N PRO A 190 -10.16 -21.08 -1.95
CA PRO A 190 -8.77 -20.65 -1.97
C PRO A 190 -8.11 -20.75 -3.35
N SER A 191 -8.77 -21.29 -4.38
CA SER A 191 -8.22 -21.36 -5.74
C SER A 191 -7.85 -19.97 -6.29
N GLY A 192 -7.05 -19.93 -7.36
CA GLY A 192 -6.63 -18.69 -8.01
C GLY A 192 -7.83 -17.82 -8.42
N GLY A 193 -7.89 -16.60 -7.87
CA GLY A 193 -8.91 -15.60 -8.18
C GLY A 193 -8.53 -14.64 -9.31
N ASP A 194 -9.39 -13.65 -9.53
CA ASP A 194 -9.30 -12.73 -10.67
C ASP A 194 -8.43 -11.48 -10.42
N TYR A 195 -7.73 -11.42 -9.28
CA TYR A 195 -6.93 -10.27 -8.89
C TYR A 195 -5.58 -10.68 -8.34
N TYR A 196 -4.55 -9.90 -8.63
CA TYR A 196 -3.22 -10.15 -8.10
C TYR A 196 -2.44 -8.87 -7.82
N VAL A 197 -1.59 -8.92 -6.80
CA VAL A 197 -0.61 -7.89 -6.47
C VAL A 197 0.76 -8.31 -6.99
N ALA A 198 1.43 -7.44 -7.71
CA ALA A 198 2.73 -7.70 -8.30
C ALA A 198 3.63 -6.46 -8.26
N MET A 199 4.93 -6.68 -8.44
CA MET A 199 5.91 -5.62 -8.61
C MET A 199 6.50 -5.70 -10.02
N ASP A 200 6.14 -4.73 -10.86
CA ASP A 200 6.57 -4.66 -12.26
C ASP A 200 7.50 -3.48 -12.56
N SER A 201 7.57 -2.50 -11.66
CA SER A 201 8.52 -1.39 -11.71
C SER A 201 9.50 -1.46 -10.53
N ASP A 202 10.54 -0.65 -10.59
CA ASP A 202 11.58 -0.54 -9.55
C ASP A 202 11.11 0.15 -8.27
N THR A 203 9.97 0.82 -8.32
CA THR A 203 9.52 1.76 -7.30
C THR A 203 8.07 1.59 -6.88
N ASP A 204 7.29 0.80 -7.63
CA ASP A 204 5.85 0.63 -7.39
C ASP A 204 5.45 -0.84 -7.31
N ILE A 205 4.49 -1.09 -6.42
CA ILE A 205 3.65 -2.28 -6.45
C ILE A 205 2.30 -1.93 -7.09
N TYR A 206 1.69 -2.93 -7.71
CA TYR A 206 0.47 -2.77 -8.49
C TYR A 206 -0.56 -3.81 -8.08
N LEU A 207 -1.82 -3.44 -8.19
CA LEU A 207 -2.94 -4.37 -8.22
C LEU A 207 -3.43 -4.51 -9.65
N TYR A 208 -3.62 -5.75 -10.08
CA TYR A 208 -4.08 -6.10 -11.41
C TYR A 208 -5.34 -6.96 -11.35
N SER A 209 -6.14 -6.91 -12.41
CA SER A 209 -7.06 -7.99 -12.76
C SER A 209 -6.31 -9.14 -13.42
N ALA A 210 -6.86 -10.35 -13.45
CA ALA A 210 -6.31 -11.51 -14.16
C ALA A 210 -6.11 -11.27 -15.67
N ALA A 211 -6.85 -10.33 -16.28
CA ALA A 211 -6.63 -9.88 -17.65
C ALA A 211 -5.44 -8.88 -17.81
N SER A 212 -4.57 -8.78 -16.81
CA SER A 212 -3.42 -7.86 -16.74
C SER A 212 -3.76 -6.37 -16.85
N LYS A 213 -5.01 -5.98 -16.59
CA LYS A 213 -5.40 -4.57 -16.45
C LYS A 213 -4.93 -4.03 -15.08
N LYS A 214 -4.18 -2.93 -15.09
CA LYS A 214 -3.83 -2.17 -13.87
C LYS A 214 -5.08 -1.58 -13.23
N ILE A 215 -5.27 -1.83 -11.95
CA ILE A 215 -6.38 -1.32 -11.13
C ILE A 215 -5.89 -0.25 -10.16
N TRP A 216 -4.73 -0.48 -9.57
CA TRP A 216 -4.09 0.45 -8.63
C TRP A 216 -2.57 0.37 -8.76
N ARG A 217 -1.90 1.46 -8.41
CA ARG A 217 -0.45 1.60 -8.33
C ARG A 217 -0.12 2.36 -7.05
N SER A 218 0.87 1.88 -6.29
CA SER A 218 1.28 2.51 -5.04
C SER A 218 1.76 3.95 -5.22
N GLY A 219 2.58 4.24 -6.23
CA GLY A 219 3.36 5.48 -6.29
C GLY A 219 4.64 5.34 -5.49
N SER A 220 5.74 5.94 -5.99
CA SER A 220 7.09 5.69 -5.49
C SER A 220 7.21 6.08 -4.01
N SER A 221 7.61 5.10 -3.19
CA SER A 221 7.92 5.13 -1.75
C SER A 221 6.84 5.65 -0.78
N ASP A 222 6.17 6.77 -1.04
CA ASP A 222 5.36 7.44 -0.01
C ASP A 222 3.86 7.10 -0.11
N GLY A 223 3.44 6.46 -1.22
CA GLY A 223 2.02 6.23 -1.54
C GLY A 223 1.33 5.15 -0.69
N ILE A 224 2.09 4.41 0.11
CA ILE A 224 1.54 3.63 1.21
C ILE A 224 2.00 4.31 2.49
N ASN A 225 1.10 5.02 3.16
CA ASN A 225 1.38 5.78 4.39
C ASN A 225 1.64 4.87 5.61
N LEU A 226 2.36 3.77 5.39
CA LEU A 226 2.76 2.74 6.36
C LEU A 226 3.85 3.22 7.32
N SER A 227 4.60 4.25 6.91
CA SER A 227 5.59 4.91 7.77
C SER A 227 4.93 5.46 9.04
N LYS A 228 3.71 6.01 8.95
CA LYS A 228 2.91 6.40 10.14
C LYS A 228 2.52 5.22 11.03
N SER A 229 2.43 4.01 10.47
CA SER A 229 2.17 2.77 11.20
C SER A 229 3.44 2.13 11.78
N GLY A 230 4.62 2.70 11.49
CA GLY A 230 5.94 2.19 11.90
C GLY A 230 6.43 1.00 11.08
N VAL A 231 5.79 0.69 9.95
CA VAL A 231 6.19 -0.43 9.07
C VAL A 231 7.22 0.08 8.08
N ASN A 232 8.42 -0.49 8.16
CA ASN A 232 9.49 -0.20 7.21
C ASN A 232 9.29 -1.04 5.96
N TYR A 233 9.69 -0.52 4.80
CA TYR A 233 9.66 -1.25 3.54
C TYR A 233 10.96 -1.05 2.78
N ARG A 234 11.23 -1.95 1.84
CA ARG A 234 12.44 -1.95 1.02
C ARG A 234 12.11 -2.38 -0.39
N TYR A 235 12.49 -1.54 -1.34
CA TYR A 235 12.56 -1.86 -2.76
C TYR A 235 13.99 -2.25 -3.12
N VAL A 236 14.16 -3.32 -3.88
CA VAL A 236 15.44 -3.81 -4.39
C VAL A 236 15.32 -3.91 -5.90
N ASN A 237 16.25 -3.29 -6.61
CA ASN A 237 16.38 -3.41 -8.06
C ASN A 237 17.88 -3.56 -8.41
N THR A 238 18.32 -4.79 -8.56
CA THR A 238 19.70 -5.17 -8.92
C THR A 238 19.69 -6.02 -10.18
N ALA A 239 20.87 -6.41 -10.68
CA ALA A 239 20.94 -7.35 -11.81
C ALA A 239 20.31 -8.72 -11.47
N GLN A 240 20.24 -9.09 -10.20
CA GLN A 240 19.77 -10.39 -9.71
C GLN A 240 18.32 -10.35 -9.22
N GLU A 241 17.81 -9.20 -8.81
CA GLU A 241 16.57 -9.13 -8.05
C GLU A 241 15.79 -7.85 -8.36
N LEU A 242 14.48 -7.99 -8.55
CA LEU A 242 13.52 -6.91 -8.49
C LEU A 242 12.51 -7.28 -7.41
N SER A 243 12.55 -6.64 -6.24
CA SER A 243 11.66 -7.04 -5.15
C SER A 243 11.21 -5.92 -4.24
N PHE A 244 10.07 -6.17 -3.62
CA PHE A 244 9.50 -5.40 -2.52
C PHE A 244 9.38 -6.32 -1.31
N SER A 245 9.73 -5.77 -0.15
CA SER A 245 9.58 -6.43 1.15
C SER A 245 9.24 -5.40 2.22
N PHE A 246 8.67 -5.85 3.32
CA PHE A 246 8.37 -4.99 4.46
C PHE A 246 8.77 -5.66 5.77
N GLN A 247 8.97 -4.82 6.79
CA GLN A 247 9.31 -5.20 8.14
C GLN A 247 8.46 -4.36 9.12
N PRO A 248 7.48 -4.97 9.81
CA PRO A 248 6.73 -4.30 10.86
C PRO A 248 7.56 -4.14 12.14
N PRO A 249 7.10 -3.31 13.09
CA PRO A 249 7.59 -3.31 14.47
C PRO A 249 7.55 -4.72 15.07
N ALA A 250 8.52 -5.05 15.92
CA ALA A 250 8.70 -6.42 16.43
C ALA A 250 7.51 -6.97 17.23
N ASP A 251 6.69 -6.10 17.81
CA ASP A 251 5.51 -6.42 18.60
C ASP A 251 4.21 -6.44 17.78
N LYS A 252 4.29 -6.21 16.46
CA LYS A 252 3.11 -6.13 15.58
C LYS A 252 3.12 -7.22 14.51
N LEU A 253 1.96 -7.81 14.28
CA LEU A 253 1.71 -8.65 13.11
C LEU A 253 1.03 -7.81 12.04
N VAL A 254 1.69 -7.69 10.89
CA VAL A 254 1.19 -6.96 9.73
C VAL A 254 1.34 -7.83 8.49
N ILE A 255 0.33 -7.83 7.63
CA ILE A 255 0.34 -8.53 6.35
C ILE A 255 -0.15 -7.61 5.23
N LEU A 256 0.31 -7.87 4.01
CA LEU A 256 -0.28 -7.35 2.78
C LEU A 256 -1.03 -8.49 2.10
N ALA A 257 -2.31 -8.30 1.77
CA ALA A 257 -3.14 -9.33 1.16
C ALA A 257 -3.84 -8.84 -0.12
N ALA A 258 -3.94 -9.72 -1.13
CA ALA A 258 -4.79 -9.54 -2.30
C ALA A 258 -6.18 -10.11 -2.02
N SER A 259 -7.21 -9.27 -2.10
CA SER A 259 -8.59 -9.64 -1.78
C SER A 259 -9.40 -10.06 -3.02
N PRO A 260 -10.33 -11.03 -2.90
CA PRO A 260 -11.27 -11.38 -3.97
C PRO A 260 -12.14 -10.21 -4.45
N SER A 261 -12.28 -9.14 -3.64
CA SER A 261 -13.02 -7.93 -4.02
C SER A 261 -12.24 -6.96 -4.91
N GLY A 262 -11.03 -7.34 -5.35
CA GLY A 262 -10.17 -6.48 -6.17
C GLY A 262 -9.56 -5.35 -5.36
N LYS A 263 -9.04 -5.68 -4.17
CA LYS A 263 -8.34 -4.76 -3.27
C LYS A 263 -6.98 -5.31 -2.84
N ALA A 264 -5.99 -4.45 -2.69
CA ALA A 264 -4.77 -4.72 -1.94
C ALA A 264 -4.94 -4.16 -0.52
N GLN A 265 -4.81 -5.00 0.51
CA GLN A 265 -5.14 -4.63 1.89
C GLN A 265 -3.94 -4.80 2.81
N TRP A 266 -3.63 -3.74 3.57
CA TRP A 266 -2.72 -3.80 4.69
C TRP A 266 -3.52 -4.07 5.96
N LEU A 267 -3.21 -5.19 6.61
CA LEU A 267 -3.95 -5.66 7.78
C LEU A 267 -2.99 -5.78 8.97
N ALA A 268 -3.43 -5.35 10.14
CA ALA A 268 -2.71 -5.55 11.40
C ALA A 268 -3.56 -6.37 12.37
N TRP A 269 -2.92 -7.29 13.08
CA TRP A 269 -3.59 -7.99 14.17
C TRP A 269 -3.78 -7.07 15.36
N SER A 270 -5.00 -7.00 15.89
CA SER A 270 -5.33 -6.25 17.10
C SER A 270 -5.67 -7.21 18.24
N PRO A 271 -4.78 -7.40 19.23
CA PRO A 271 -5.04 -8.29 20.36
C PRO A 271 -6.25 -7.86 21.20
N GLY A 272 -6.55 -6.56 21.25
CA GLY A 272 -7.67 -6.02 22.01
C GLY A 272 -9.04 -6.39 21.43
N SER A 273 -9.16 -6.41 20.09
CA SER A 273 -10.39 -6.83 19.40
C SER A 273 -10.40 -8.31 19.04
N GLY A 274 -9.24 -8.99 19.05
CA GLY A 274 -9.11 -10.37 18.61
C GLY A 274 -9.41 -10.54 17.13
N SER A 275 -9.10 -9.52 16.31
CA SER A 275 -9.41 -9.49 14.88
C SER A 275 -8.32 -8.79 14.06
N TRP A 276 -8.30 -9.07 12.76
CA TRP A 276 -7.49 -8.32 11.79
C TRP A 276 -8.16 -6.98 11.48
N GLU A 277 -7.46 -5.89 11.79
CA GLU A 277 -7.91 -4.53 11.50
C GLU A 277 -7.25 -4.02 10.22
N THR A 278 -8.02 -3.32 9.39
CA THR A 278 -7.52 -2.74 8.14
C THR A 278 -6.78 -1.44 8.42
N ILE A 279 -5.48 -1.43 8.13
CA ILE A 279 -4.66 -0.20 8.15
C ILE A 279 -5.01 0.65 6.93
N SER A 280 -5.00 0.03 5.75
CA SER A 280 -5.41 0.65 4.49
C SER A 280 -5.87 -0.41 3.51
N GLU A 281 -6.71 0.02 2.57
CA GLU A 281 -7.15 -0.80 1.45
C GLU A 281 -7.14 0.00 0.16
N GLU A 282 -6.62 -0.60 -0.90
CA GLU A 282 -6.35 0.09 -2.14
C GLU A 282 -6.99 -0.64 -3.33
N PRO A 283 -7.61 0.08 -4.29
CA PRO A 283 -7.82 1.53 -4.28
C PRO A 283 -8.87 1.95 -3.23
N SER A 284 -8.61 2.98 -2.43
CA SER A 284 -9.55 3.47 -1.40
C SER A 284 -10.61 4.42 -1.96
N ASN A 285 -10.26 5.15 -3.03
CA ASN A 285 -11.10 6.14 -3.68
C ASN A 285 -10.88 6.16 -5.21
N GLN A 286 -11.61 7.04 -5.89
CA GLN A 286 -11.54 7.16 -7.35
C GLN A 286 -10.17 7.61 -7.89
N CYS A 287 -9.40 8.42 -7.14
CA CYS A 287 -8.05 8.84 -7.54
C CYS A 287 -6.97 7.79 -7.31
N ASP A 288 -7.25 6.77 -6.49
CA ASP A 288 -6.37 5.61 -6.36
C ASP A 288 -6.55 4.64 -7.53
N THR A 289 -7.70 4.71 -8.21
CA THR A 289 -7.95 3.91 -9.42
C THR A 289 -6.99 4.34 -10.51
N TYR A 290 -6.20 3.39 -11.01
CA TYR A 290 -5.12 3.65 -11.94
C TYR A 290 -5.61 4.40 -13.18
N GLY A 291 -5.04 5.57 -13.42
CA GLY A 291 -5.31 6.37 -14.63
C GLY A 291 -6.71 6.99 -14.69
N HIS A 292 -7.38 7.23 -13.55
CA HIS A 292 -8.75 7.75 -13.50
C HIS A 292 -8.99 9.01 -14.36
N CYS A 293 -8.06 9.98 -14.34
CA CYS A 293 -8.17 11.23 -15.12
C CYS A 293 -7.54 11.20 -16.52
N GLY A 294 -7.13 10.01 -16.97
CA GLY A 294 -6.46 9.83 -18.25
C GLY A 294 -5.09 10.52 -18.36
N PRO A 295 -4.48 10.50 -19.56
CA PRO A 295 -3.19 11.15 -19.83
C PRO A 295 -3.20 12.66 -19.59
N ASN A 296 -2.19 13.20 -18.91
CA ASN A 296 -2.01 14.62 -18.60
C ASN A 296 -3.16 15.27 -17.79
N GLY A 297 -4.02 14.44 -17.19
CA GLY A 297 -4.98 14.86 -16.17
C GLY A 297 -4.40 14.66 -14.78
N VAL A 298 -4.88 15.47 -13.83
CA VAL A 298 -4.60 15.32 -12.40
C VAL A 298 -5.90 15.07 -11.64
N CYS A 299 -5.87 14.07 -10.77
CA CYS A 299 -7.00 13.68 -9.92
C CYS A 299 -6.90 14.33 -8.54
N ASP A 300 -7.96 15.03 -8.11
CA ASP A 300 -8.10 15.54 -6.76
C ASP A 300 -9.47 15.17 -6.21
N THR A 301 -9.49 14.35 -5.15
CA THR A 301 -10.74 13.92 -4.50
C THR A 301 -11.48 15.07 -3.82
N ASN A 302 -10.80 16.17 -3.50
CA ASN A 302 -11.39 17.35 -2.88
C ASN A 302 -11.89 18.38 -3.91
N ALA A 303 -11.57 18.20 -5.20
CA ALA A 303 -12.00 19.09 -6.26
C ALA A 303 -13.33 18.66 -6.88
N SER A 304 -14.05 19.65 -7.42
CA SER A 304 -15.26 19.44 -8.23
C SER A 304 -15.15 20.28 -9.51
N PRO A 305 -14.95 19.66 -10.70
CA PRO A 305 -14.85 18.21 -10.94
C PRO A 305 -13.55 17.60 -10.39
N THR A 306 -13.56 16.28 -10.14
CA THR A 306 -12.42 15.52 -9.61
C THR A 306 -11.19 15.55 -10.51
N CYS A 307 -11.41 15.51 -11.83
CA CYS A 307 -10.33 15.56 -12.81
C CYS A 307 -10.20 16.96 -13.40
N SER A 308 -8.96 17.45 -13.43
CA SER A 308 -8.59 18.66 -14.14
C SER A 308 -7.38 18.40 -15.04
N CYS A 309 -7.20 19.20 -16.09
CA CYS A 309 -5.99 19.14 -16.89
C CYS A 309 -4.84 19.82 -16.15
N LEU A 310 -3.62 19.30 -16.34
CA LEU A 310 -2.40 19.99 -15.92
C LEU A 310 -2.35 21.42 -16.51
N GLN A 311 -1.73 22.36 -15.79
CA GLN A 311 -1.64 23.73 -16.27
C GLN A 311 -0.92 23.80 -17.63
N GLY A 312 -1.52 24.51 -18.60
CA GLY A 312 -1.06 24.54 -19.99
C GLY A 312 -1.57 23.39 -20.87
N TYR A 313 -2.46 22.54 -20.34
CA TYR A 313 -3.16 21.49 -21.07
C TYR A 313 -4.66 21.76 -21.13
N VAL A 314 -5.32 21.19 -22.13
CA VAL A 314 -6.77 21.27 -22.37
C VAL A 314 -7.33 19.87 -22.66
N PRO A 315 -8.63 19.63 -22.40
CA PRO A 315 -9.22 18.32 -22.67
C PRO A 315 -9.06 17.92 -24.13
N LYS A 316 -8.62 16.68 -24.38
CA LYS A 316 -8.51 16.13 -25.73
C LYS A 316 -9.87 16.06 -26.43
N SER A 317 -10.90 15.71 -25.65
CA SER A 317 -12.29 15.58 -26.08
C SER A 317 -13.20 16.43 -25.19
N PRO A 318 -13.40 17.73 -25.47
CA PRO A 318 -14.15 18.64 -24.59
C PRO A 318 -15.57 18.18 -24.27
N ALA A 319 -16.27 17.56 -25.23
CA ALA A 319 -17.63 17.06 -25.02
C ALA A 319 -17.67 15.90 -24.00
N LYS A 320 -16.75 14.93 -24.10
CA LYS A 320 -16.60 13.82 -23.15
C LYS A 320 -16.17 14.32 -21.77
N TRP A 321 -15.23 15.26 -21.74
CA TRP A 321 -14.75 15.86 -20.49
C TRP A 321 -15.87 16.57 -19.72
N ALA A 322 -16.74 17.29 -20.43
CA ALA A 322 -17.90 17.95 -19.85
C ALA A 322 -18.96 16.97 -19.30
N SER A 323 -18.99 15.73 -19.81
CA SER A 323 -19.84 14.65 -19.30
C SER A 323 -19.14 13.73 -18.29
N ALA A 324 -18.02 14.18 -17.70
CA ALA A 324 -17.22 13.41 -16.74
C ALA A 324 -16.62 12.10 -17.30
N ASP A 325 -16.43 12.01 -18.62
CA ASP A 325 -15.60 10.98 -19.25
C ASP A 325 -14.20 11.57 -19.52
N TRP A 326 -13.26 11.20 -18.64
CA TRP A 326 -11.89 11.71 -18.65
C TRP A 326 -10.88 10.75 -19.31
N ALA A 327 -11.36 9.62 -19.88
CA ALA A 327 -10.47 8.56 -20.38
C ALA A 327 -9.52 9.03 -21.49
N ASP A 328 -9.96 9.97 -22.33
CA ASP A 328 -9.16 10.54 -23.41
C ASP A 328 -8.06 11.49 -22.91
N GLY A 329 -8.15 11.93 -21.64
CA GLY A 329 -7.18 12.83 -21.00
C GLY A 329 -7.12 14.23 -21.60
N CYS A 330 -5.95 14.85 -21.45
CA CYS A 330 -5.64 16.19 -21.88
C CYS A 330 -4.45 16.22 -22.86
N VAL A 331 -4.43 17.26 -23.68
CA VAL A 331 -3.35 17.57 -24.62
C VAL A 331 -2.81 18.96 -24.35
N ARG A 332 -1.57 19.22 -24.74
CA ARG A 332 -0.97 20.56 -24.60
C ARG A 332 -1.82 21.59 -25.35
N LYS A 333 -2.05 22.74 -24.71
CA LYS A 333 -2.73 23.87 -25.31
C LYS A 333 -1.83 24.58 -26.32
N THR A 334 -0.58 24.82 -25.94
CA THR A 334 0.47 25.41 -26.77
C THR A 334 1.67 24.46 -26.86
N GLY A 335 2.28 24.35 -28.04
CA GLY A 335 3.51 23.58 -28.22
C GLY A 335 4.68 24.17 -27.45
N PHE A 336 5.63 23.33 -27.05
CA PHE A 336 6.87 23.77 -26.42
C PHE A 336 7.72 24.60 -27.39
N ASP A 337 8.34 25.65 -26.87
CA ASP A 337 9.33 26.47 -27.57
C ASP A 337 10.74 26.14 -27.06
N CYS A 338 11.10 24.87 -27.22
CA CYS A 338 12.37 24.34 -26.74
C CYS A 338 13.59 25.00 -27.42
N ARG A 339 13.46 25.37 -28.70
CA ARG A 339 14.57 25.95 -29.49
C ARG A 339 15.00 27.31 -28.94
N ASN A 340 14.05 28.14 -28.55
CA ASN A 340 14.35 29.44 -27.95
C ASN A 340 14.50 29.36 -26.42
N GLY A 341 14.20 28.20 -25.81
CA GLY A 341 14.37 27.96 -24.39
C GLY A 341 13.42 28.78 -23.52
N THR A 342 12.23 29.11 -24.03
CA THR A 342 11.27 29.97 -23.30
C THR A 342 10.31 29.19 -22.41
N ASP A 343 10.23 27.87 -22.58
CA ASP A 343 9.40 26.99 -21.74
C ASP A 343 9.68 27.17 -20.24
N GLY A 344 8.67 26.90 -19.44
CA GLY A 344 8.79 26.85 -17.98
C GLY A 344 8.08 25.65 -17.38
N PHE A 345 7.82 25.73 -16.08
CA PHE A 345 7.16 24.65 -15.33
C PHE A 345 6.04 25.18 -14.45
N SER A 346 4.96 24.43 -14.39
CA SER A 346 3.92 24.54 -13.36
C SER A 346 4.10 23.46 -12.32
N THR A 347 3.86 23.78 -11.05
CA THR A 347 3.98 22.82 -9.95
C THR A 347 2.63 22.18 -9.66
N VAL A 348 2.62 20.85 -9.55
CA VAL A 348 1.55 20.08 -8.89
C VAL A 348 2.08 19.68 -7.52
N SER A 349 1.56 20.31 -6.46
CA SER A 349 2.02 20.06 -5.10
C SER A 349 1.33 18.84 -4.48
N GLY A 350 2.07 18.08 -3.67
CA GLY A 350 1.57 16.86 -3.04
C GLY A 350 1.11 15.80 -4.04
N ALA A 351 1.85 15.66 -5.13
CA ALA A 351 1.53 14.78 -6.24
C ALA A 351 1.93 13.33 -5.96
N LYS A 352 1.00 12.40 -6.16
CA LYS A 352 1.34 11.03 -6.59
C LYS A 352 2.02 11.16 -7.95
N LEU A 353 3.34 10.97 -7.97
CA LEU A 353 4.11 11.12 -9.19
C LEU A 353 3.59 10.21 -10.31
N PRO A 354 3.60 10.65 -11.57
CA PRO A 354 3.19 9.83 -12.70
C PRO A 354 4.00 8.53 -12.77
N GLU A 355 3.45 7.52 -13.43
CA GLU A 355 4.21 6.31 -13.70
C GLU A 355 5.52 6.65 -14.45
N ALA A 356 6.66 6.21 -13.91
CA ALA A 356 7.97 6.51 -14.44
C ALA A 356 8.54 5.28 -15.19
N PRO A 357 8.93 5.40 -16.47
CA PRO A 357 9.68 4.35 -17.15
C PRO A 357 11.13 4.27 -16.64
N ARG A 358 11.66 3.04 -16.58
CA ARG A 358 12.94 2.54 -16.03
C ARG A 358 14.24 3.37 -16.17
N SER A 359 14.32 4.45 -16.94
CA SER A 359 15.61 4.90 -17.53
C SER A 359 16.12 6.29 -17.14
N LEU A 360 15.55 7.00 -16.17
CA LEU A 360 15.92 8.41 -15.92
C LEU A 360 16.11 8.79 -14.44
N TRP A 361 16.47 7.83 -13.59
CA TRP A 361 17.00 8.13 -12.26
C TRP A 361 18.46 8.55 -12.41
N THR A 362 18.73 9.84 -12.22
CA THR A 362 20.11 10.35 -12.22
C THR A 362 20.50 10.72 -10.79
N THR A 363 21.65 10.20 -10.34
CA THR A 363 22.13 10.40 -8.97
C THR A 363 22.76 11.78 -8.79
N ALA A 364 22.48 12.42 -7.65
CA ALA A 364 23.11 13.65 -7.15
C ALA A 364 22.82 14.91 -7.98
N PHE A 365 21.56 15.33 -8.02
CA PHE A 365 21.16 16.61 -8.61
C PHE A 365 20.32 17.42 -7.63
N SER A 366 20.61 18.72 -7.58
CA SER A 366 19.71 19.72 -6.99
C SER A 366 18.46 19.88 -7.85
N LEU A 367 17.42 20.45 -7.25
CA LEU A 367 16.16 20.77 -7.94
C LEU A 367 16.38 21.65 -9.19
N ASP A 368 17.32 22.60 -9.10
CA ASP A 368 17.64 23.48 -10.22
C ASP A 368 18.39 22.76 -11.35
N GLU A 369 19.24 21.79 -11.02
CA GLU A 369 19.90 20.98 -12.05
C GLU A 369 18.90 20.06 -12.75
N CYS A 370 17.96 19.45 -12.01
CA CYS A 370 16.82 18.73 -12.60
C CYS A 370 16.05 19.58 -13.61
N ARG A 371 15.72 20.81 -13.20
CA ARG A 371 15.03 21.79 -14.05
C ARG A 371 15.81 22.07 -15.33
N LEU A 372 17.11 22.35 -15.21
CA LEU A 372 17.98 22.65 -16.36
C LEU A 372 18.13 21.45 -17.29
N MET A 373 18.27 20.24 -16.76
CA MET A 373 18.33 19.01 -17.55
C MET A 373 17.04 18.79 -18.34
N CYS A 374 15.89 18.98 -17.70
CA CYS A 374 14.61 18.87 -18.37
C CYS A 374 14.45 19.94 -19.47
N LEU A 375 14.80 21.21 -19.21
CA LEU A 375 14.71 22.27 -20.23
C LEU A 375 15.57 21.97 -21.47
N ARG A 376 16.79 21.47 -21.27
CA ARG A 376 17.72 21.09 -22.35
C ARG A 376 17.23 19.92 -23.19
N ASN A 377 16.40 19.04 -22.62
CA ASN A 377 15.82 17.92 -23.33
C ASN A 377 14.42 18.29 -23.85
N CYS A 378 14.28 18.54 -25.15
CA CYS A 378 12.99 18.92 -25.75
C CYS A 378 11.88 17.86 -25.62
N SER A 379 12.23 16.62 -25.32
CA SER A 379 11.27 15.54 -25.05
C SER A 379 10.83 15.50 -23.59
N CYS A 380 11.51 16.21 -22.69
CA CYS A 380 11.13 16.26 -21.29
C CYS A 380 9.78 16.94 -21.09
N THR A 381 8.88 16.29 -20.36
CA THR A 381 7.53 16.78 -20.04
C THR A 381 7.33 17.10 -18.57
N ALA A 382 8.08 16.47 -17.67
CA ALA A 382 8.08 16.81 -16.25
C ALA A 382 9.36 16.35 -15.55
N TYR A 383 9.59 16.89 -14.36
CA TYR A 383 10.58 16.37 -13.43
C TYR A 383 10.09 16.45 -11.98
N ALA A 384 10.72 15.70 -11.09
CA ALA A 384 10.53 15.75 -9.64
C ALA A 384 11.82 15.37 -8.92
N MET A 385 11.92 15.73 -7.65
CA MET A 385 12.95 15.16 -6.76
C MET A 385 12.57 13.72 -6.43
N ASP A 386 13.57 12.86 -6.32
CA ASP A 386 13.37 11.52 -5.76
C ASP A 386 13.01 11.60 -4.26
N GLY A 387 12.51 10.50 -3.68
CA GLY A 387 12.16 10.44 -2.26
C GLY A 387 13.35 10.68 -1.31
N SER A 388 14.59 10.56 -1.81
CA SER A 388 15.81 10.87 -1.04
C SER A 388 16.15 12.37 -1.02
N LYS A 389 15.43 13.19 -1.80
CA LYS A 389 15.69 14.61 -2.05
C LYS A 389 17.12 14.88 -2.56
N SER A 390 17.77 13.86 -3.11
CA SER A 390 19.16 13.92 -3.59
C SER A 390 19.34 13.34 -5.00
N GLY A 391 18.26 12.87 -5.62
CA GLY A 391 18.21 12.38 -6.99
C GLY A 391 17.07 13.02 -7.78
N CYS A 392 17.12 12.83 -9.09
CA CYS A 392 16.19 13.42 -10.04
C CYS A 392 15.36 12.35 -10.74
N VAL A 393 14.06 12.61 -10.92
CA VAL A 393 13.19 11.85 -11.81
C VAL A 393 12.78 12.75 -12.95
N ILE A 394 13.05 12.33 -14.19
CA ILE A 394 12.70 13.09 -15.39
C ILE A 394 11.80 12.22 -16.28
N TRP A 395 10.66 12.77 -16.70
CA TRP A 395 9.77 12.14 -17.67
C TRP A 395 10.08 12.70 -19.05
N VAL A 396 10.44 11.81 -19.99
CA VAL A 396 10.66 12.12 -21.42
C VAL A 396 9.55 11.57 -22.32
N THR A 397 8.38 11.31 -21.74
CA THR A 397 7.22 10.76 -22.43
C THR A 397 6.27 11.86 -22.86
N ALA A 398 5.53 11.66 -23.95
CA ALA A 398 4.53 12.64 -24.40
C ALA A 398 3.32 12.78 -23.47
N SER A 399 3.16 11.87 -22.49
CA SER A 399 2.01 11.81 -21.61
C SER A 399 2.41 11.37 -20.22
N LEU A 400 1.92 12.09 -19.22
CA LEU A 400 2.01 11.77 -17.81
C LEU A 400 0.73 11.05 -17.41
N LEU A 401 0.83 9.86 -16.83
CA LEU A 401 -0.34 9.05 -16.48
C LEU A 401 -0.38 8.77 -14.98
N ASP A 402 -1.59 8.62 -14.44
CA ASP A 402 -1.83 8.25 -13.05
C ASP A 402 -1.30 9.29 -12.04
N VAL A 403 -1.50 10.58 -12.37
CA VAL A 403 -1.19 11.71 -11.50
C VAL A 403 -2.39 12.03 -10.62
N ALA A 404 -2.16 12.14 -9.32
CA ALA A 404 -3.18 12.55 -8.34
C ALA A 404 -2.57 13.50 -7.31
N THR A 405 -3.38 14.31 -6.66
CA THR A 405 -2.98 15.09 -5.48
C THR A 405 -3.43 14.37 -4.22
N ILE A 406 -2.50 14.12 -3.31
CA ILE A 406 -2.76 13.45 -2.04
C ILE A 406 -2.51 14.46 -0.91
N SER A 407 -3.56 14.76 -0.13
CA SER A 407 -3.44 15.69 0.99
C SER A 407 -2.42 15.19 2.02
N GLY A 408 -1.46 16.04 2.36
CA GLY A 408 -0.39 15.69 3.32
C GLY A 408 0.76 14.86 2.73
N PHE A 409 0.81 14.70 1.40
CA PHE A 409 1.96 14.19 0.67
C PHE A 409 2.93 15.33 0.35
N GLU A 410 4.24 15.09 0.45
CA GLU A 410 5.27 16.15 0.34
C GLU A 410 6.11 16.07 -0.95
N GLN A 411 5.57 15.47 -2.02
CA GLN A 411 6.26 15.39 -3.30
C GLN A 411 5.66 16.33 -4.32
N ASP A 412 6.50 17.19 -4.89
CA ASP A 412 6.10 18.12 -5.95
C ASP A 412 6.48 17.56 -7.33
N LEU A 413 5.56 17.68 -8.29
CA LEU A 413 5.79 17.40 -9.70
C LEU A 413 5.86 18.72 -10.48
N TYR A 414 6.94 18.94 -11.22
CA TYR A 414 7.13 20.12 -12.07
C TYR A 414 6.85 19.76 -13.52
N VAL A 415 5.71 20.21 -14.03
CA VAL A 415 5.21 19.89 -15.37
C VAL A 415 5.59 20.99 -16.35
N ARG A 416 6.21 20.63 -17.47
CA ARG A 416 6.64 21.57 -18.51
C ARG A 416 5.46 22.13 -19.27
N ALA A 417 5.46 23.46 -19.47
CA ALA A 417 4.47 24.18 -20.27
C ALA A 417 5.11 25.36 -21.01
N ALA A 418 4.46 25.82 -22.08
CA ALA A 418 4.87 27.01 -22.80
C ALA A 418 4.74 28.27 -21.91
N ALA A 419 5.66 29.23 -22.05
CA ALA A 419 5.67 30.46 -21.24
C ALA A 419 4.32 31.17 -21.19
N VAL A 420 3.64 31.26 -22.34
CA VAL A 420 2.35 31.94 -22.49
C VAL A 420 1.24 31.31 -21.65
N ASP A 421 1.33 30.02 -21.33
CA ASP A 421 0.34 29.29 -20.56
C ASP A 421 0.66 29.25 -19.05
N LEU A 422 1.83 29.73 -18.65
CA LEU A 422 2.23 29.86 -17.24
C LEU A 422 1.82 31.21 -16.64
N VAL A 423 1.50 32.20 -17.48
CA VAL A 423 1.02 33.50 -17.02
C VAL A 423 -0.46 33.38 -16.66
N SER A 424 -0.79 33.62 -15.39
CA SER A 424 -2.19 33.78 -15.00
C SER A 424 -2.80 34.96 -15.78
N PRO A 425 -4.03 34.84 -16.33
CA PRO A 425 -4.67 36.00 -16.93
C PRO A 425 -4.71 37.11 -15.89
N VAL A 426 -4.17 38.29 -16.23
CA VAL A 426 -4.32 39.50 -15.42
C VAL A 426 -5.82 39.66 -15.22
N GLN A 427 -6.30 39.34 -14.03
CA GLN A 427 -7.68 39.62 -13.65
C GLN A 427 -7.82 41.13 -13.82
N PRO A 428 -8.64 41.63 -14.76
CA PRO A 428 -8.94 43.05 -14.74
C PRO A 428 -9.50 43.31 -13.35
N HIS A 429 -8.87 44.22 -12.60
CA HIS A 429 -9.39 44.66 -11.31
C HIS A 429 -10.90 44.81 -11.48
N LYS A 430 -11.68 43.99 -10.77
CA LYS A 430 -13.13 44.16 -10.71
C LYS A 430 -13.33 45.61 -10.31
N LYS A 431 -13.71 46.48 -11.26
CA LYS A 431 -14.22 47.80 -10.95
C LYS A 431 -15.37 47.51 -10.01
N LYS A 432 -15.21 47.86 -8.73
CA LYS A 432 -16.30 47.78 -7.76
C LYS A 432 -17.48 48.46 -8.43
N SER A 433 -18.55 47.71 -8.67
CA SER A 433 -19.75 48.25 -9.31
C SER A 433 -20.14 49.50 -8.53
N ALA A 434 -20.43 50.61 -9.24
CA ALA A 434 -20.84 51.88 -8.64
C ALA A 434 -22.00 51.68 -7.63
N THR A 435 -22.79 50.62 -7.80
CA THR A 435 -23.85 50.16 -6.89
C THR A 435 -23.37 49.90 -5.45
N THR A 436 -22.18 49.31 -5.24
CA THR A 436 -21.69 49.00 -3.88
C THR A 436 -21.25 50.27 -3.14
N VAL A 437 -20.69 51.25 -3.86
CA VAL A 437 -20.32 52.56 -3.27
C VAL A 437 -21.57 53.34 -2.88
N ILE A 438 -22.61 53.32 -3.70
CA ILE A 438 -23.88 53.99 -3.42
C ILE A 438 -24.57 53.39 -2.19
N ILE A 439 -24.59 52.06 -2.05
CA ILE A 439 -25.20 51.39 -0.88
C ILE A 439 -24.46 51.74 0.41
N VAL A 440 -23.12 51.75 0.40
CA VAL A 440 -22.32 52.11 1.58
C VAL A 440 -22.50 53.58 1.95
N ALA A 441 -22.62 54.48 0.96
CA ALA A 441 -22.88 55.91 1.20
C ALA A 441 -24.29 56.17 1.75
N LEU A 442 -25.31 55.44 1.28
CA LEU A 442 -26.68 55.54 1.80
C LEU A 442 -26.76 55.04 3.25
N LEU A 443 -26.08 53.93 3.56
CA LEU A 443 -26.06 53.37 4.91
C LEU A 443 -25.32 54.29 5.89
N SER A 444 -24.18 54.87 5.51
CA SER A 444 -23.45 55.81 6.38
C SER A 444 -24.19 57.13 6.58
N GLY A 445 -24.86 57.64 5.54
CA GLY A 445 -25.70 58.84 5.64
C GLY A 445 -26.90 58.65 6.57
N SER A 446 -27.55 57.49 6.51
CA SER A 446 -28.69 57.17 7.39
C SER A 446 -28.29 57.05 8.86
N ALA A 447 -27.13 56.45 9.15
CA ALA A 447 -26.60 56.34 10.51
C ALA A 447 -26.26 57.71 11.13
N LEU A 448 -25.69 58.64 10.35
CA LEU A 448 -25.39 60.00 10.81
C LEU A 448 -26.67 60.79 11.13
N LEU A 449 -27.70 60.68 10.29
CA LEU A 449 -29.00 61.33 10.54
C LEU A 449 -29.66 60.81 11.82
N ILE A 450 -29.62 59.49 12.05
CA ILE A 450 -30.15 58.87 13.28
C ILE A 450 -29.37 59.36 14.51
N ALA A 451 -28.03 59.44 14.42
CA ALA A 451 -27.20 59.95 15.50
C ALA A 451 -27.49 61.44 15.80
N CYS A 452 -27.67 62.27 14.78
CA CYS A 452 -28.04 63.68 14.94
C CYS A 452 -29.43 63.85 15.57
N LEU A 453 -30.41 63.06 15.15
CA LEU A 453 -31.75 63.03 15.76
C LEU A 453 -31.69 62.58 17.23
N ALA A 454 -30.92 61.55 17.54
CA ALA A 454 -30.71 61.09 18.92
C ALA A 454 -30.07 62.18 19.78
N CYS A 455 -29.02 62.86 19.30
CA CYS A 455 -28.40 63.98 20.01
C CYS A 455 -29.35 65.16 20.21
N PHE A 456 -30.18 65.49 19.23
CA PHE A 456 -31.16 66.57 19.34
C PHE A 456 -32.24 66.27 20.39
N LEU A 457 -32.72 65.02 20.43
CA LEU A 457 -33.68 64.56 21.42
C LEU A 457 -33.07 64.47 22.83
N CYS A 458 -31.79 64.08 22.96
CA CYS A 458 -31.07 64.10 24.23
C CYS A 458 -30.90 65.52 24.78
N LYS A 459 -30.52 66.50 23.94
CA LYS A 459 -30.42 67.90 24.36
C LYS A 459 -31.77 68.51 24.77
N ARG A 460 -32.88 68.03 24.20
CA ARG A 460 -34.22 68.44 24.63
C ARG A 460 -34.62 67.91 26.00
N LYS A 461 -34.06 66.77 26.44
CA LYS A 461 -34.31 66.17 27.76
C LYS A 461 -33.43 66.74 28.88
N GLU A 462 -32.35 67.45 28.56
CA GLU A 462 -31.49 68.13 29.55
C GLU A 462 -32.03 69.50 30.01
N GLY A 463 -33.10 70.01 29.40
CA GLY A 463 -33.77 71.25 29.83
C GLY A 463 -34.71 71.10 31.03
N GLU A 464 -34.87 69.91 31.60
CA GLU A 464 -35.92 69.61 32.59
C GLU A 464 -35.45 68.82 33.82
N ARG A 465 -34.19 68.95 34.25
CA ARG A 465 -33.71 68.32 35.50
C ARG A 465 -32.98 69.27 36.45
N VAL A 466 -33.65 69.53 37.57
CA VAL A 466 -33.20 70.21 38.79
C VAL A 466 -32.02 69.44 39.44
N PRO A 467 -30.98 70.11 39.99
CA PRO A 467 -29.77 69.43 40.46
C PRO A 467 -29.85 68.96 41.92
N PRO A 468 -29.19 67.84 42.28
CA PRO A 468 -28.83 67.55 43.67
C PRO A 468 -27.37 67.92 43.98
N SER A 469 -27.24 68.55 45.14
CA SER A 469 -26.06 68.97 45.88
C SER A 469 -25.21 67.85 46.48
N TYR A 470 -23.88 68.06 46.47
CA TYR A 470 -22.82 67.62 47.41
C TYR A 470 -22.69 66.14 47.81
N GLN A 471 -21.50 65.56 47.61
CA GLN A 471 -20.66 64.93 48.66
C GLN A 471 -19.26 64.60 48.12
N LEU A 472 -18.27 64.78 49.00
CA LEU A 472 -16.84 64.94 48.77
C LEU A 472 -16.06 63.65 49.11
N ALA A 473 -14.83 63.58 48.57
CA ALA A 473 -13.61 63.03 49.19
C ALA A 473 -13.24 61.52 49.05
N ASN A 474 -12.19 61.33 48.23
CA ASN A 474 -10.88 60.71 48.53
C ASN A 474 -10.72 59.20 48.85
N GLN A 475 -10.22 58.51 47.82
CA GLN A 475 -9.02 57.64 47.76
C GLN A 475 -8.39 57.11 49.07
N VAL A 476 -8.46 55.78 49.21
CA VAL A 476 -7.34 54.82 49.40
C VAL A 476 -6.27 55.16 50.45
N LYS A 477 -6.36 54.54 51.64
CA LYS A 477 -5.33 53.67 52.26
C LYS A 477 -5.66 53.40 53.73
N ALA A 478 -5.78 52.12 54.09
CA ALA A 478 -5.34 51.66 55.41
C ALA A 478 -5.03 50.16 55.30
N LEU A 479 -3.77 49.80 55.55
CA LEU A 479 -3.40 48.76 56.51
C LEU A 479 -1.87 48.68 56.62
N LYS A 480 -1.36 49.28 57.68
CA LYS A 480 -0.36 48.66 58.55
C LYS A 480 -0.87 48.82 59.98
N ILE A 481 -1.16 47.66 60.57
CA ILE A 481 -1.21 47.29 62.00
C ILE A 481 -2.35 47.90 62.80
#